data_AF-A0A1E3YGF5-F1
#
_entry.id   AF-A0A1E3YGF5-F1
#
_cell.length_a   1.000
_cell.length_b   1.000
_cell.length_c   1.000
_cell.angle_alpha   90.00
_cell.angle_beta   90.00
_cell.angle_gamma   90.00
#
_symmetry.space_group_name_H-M   'P 1'
#
loop_
_entity.id
_entity.type
_entity.pdbx_description
1 polymer ?
#
loop_
_entity_poly.entity_id
_entity_poly.type
_entity_poly.pdbx_seq_one_letter_code
_entity_poly.pdbx_strand_id
1 'polypeptide(L)'
;MLGEDRRGDLEALPDVIEVKAAGAGDLEHLLQEFTIEMRAQFDLFRRLRAGAESLIDGADEALAKLARADIKAATDAIALIVRTLEKIDALLRQLERDRLDAEERLLEARGPEILRGEVEALIVARVEAAVAERLERAVAARMAEVSESAEGRGPP
;
A
#
# COMPACT_ATOMS: atom_id res chain seq x y z
N MET A 1 4.26 -55.86 15.50
CA MET A 1 4.22 -55.09 16.75
C MET A 1 5.03 -53.83 16.50
N LEU A 2 4.45 -52.76 15.97
CA LEU A 2 3.61 -51.72 16.61
C LEU A 2 4.30 -51.02 17.79
N GLY A 3 4.62 -49.75 17.56
CA GLY A 3 5.15 -48.76 18.50
C GLY A 3 5.39 -47.45 17.75
N GLU A 4 4.33 -46.85 17.22
CA GLU A 4 4.32 -45.60 16.47
C GLU A 4 4.68 -44.41 17.37
N ASP A 5 5.79 -43.73 17.10
CA ASP A 5 6.00 -42.34 17.53
C ASP A 5 5.47 -41.42 16.44
N ARG A 6 4.13 -41.29 16.39
CA ARG A 6 3.43 -40.30 15.55
C ARG A 6 3.57 -38.92 16.19
N ARG A 7 4.75 -38.32 16.07
CA ARG A 7 5.01 -36.88 16.23
C ARG A 7 5.82 -36.35 15.05
N GLY A 8 5.49 -36.84 13.85
CA GLY A 8 5.93 -36.27 12.58
C GLY A 8 5.05 -35.08 12.21
N ASP A 9 5.73 -34.04 11.72
CA ASP A 9 5.23 -33.12 10.70
C ASP A 9 4.27 -32.01 11.14
N LEU A 10 4.64 -31.28 12.20
CA LEU A 10 4.47 -29.81 12.15
C LEU A 10 5.61 -29.26 11.30
N GLU A 11 5.43 -29.43 9.99
CA GLU A 11 6.23 -28.85 8.92
C GLU A 11 6.58 -27.40 9.29
N ALA A 12 7.85 -27.18 9.61
CA ALA A 12 8.40 -25.86 9.84
C ALA A 12 8.18 -25.06 8.56
N LEU A 13 7.16 -24.21 8.58
CA LEU A 13 6.95 -23.24 7.52
C LEU A 13 8.27 -22.48 7.35
N PRO A 14 8.82 -22.39 6.14
CA PRO A 14 10.10 -21.73 5.93
C PRO A 14 10.03 -20.30 6.47
N ASP A 15 11.00 -19.92 7.31
CA ASP A 15 11.11 -18.57 7.89
C ASP A 15 11.26 -17.47 6.82
N VAL A 16 11.54 -17.87 5.58
CA VAL A 16 11.72 -16.97 4.45
C VAL A 16 10.92 -17.52 3.27
N ILE A 17 9.84 -16.82 2.90
CA ILE A 17 9.24 -16.97 1.57
C ILE A 17 10.22 -16.31 0.61
N GLU A 18 11.02 -17.10 -0.11
CA GLU A 18 11.82 -16.60 -1.24
C GLU A 18 10.88 -16.14 -2.36
N VAL A 19 10.55 -14.85 -2.35
CA VAL A 19 9.84 -14.20 -3.45
C VAL A 19 10.82 -14.02 -4.61
N LYS A 20 10.68 -14.85 -5.65
CA LYS A 20 11.36 -14.62 -6.92
C LYS A 20 10.99 -13.22 -7.42
N ALA A 21 12.01 -12.40 -7.64
CA ALA A 21 12.00 -11.05 -8.18
C ALA A 21 10.84 -10.75 -9.14
N ALA A 22 9.69 -10.41 -8.58
CA ALA A 22 8.82 -9.39 -9.12
C ALA A 22 9.02 -8.18 -8.22
N GLY A 23 9.08 -6.97 -8.80
CA GLY A 23 9.43 -5.76 -8.04
C GLY A 23 8.55 -5.60 -6.79
N ALA A 24 9.03 -4.85 -5.78
CA ALA A 24 8.33 -4.71 -4.49
C ALA A 24 6.83 -4.37 -4.62
N GLY A 25 6.43 -3.64 -5.66
CA GLY A 25 5.02 -3.35 -5.96
C GLY A 25 4.17 -4.56 -6.37
N ASP A 26 4.75 -5.59 -7.00
CA ASP A 26 4.03 -6.82 -7.36
C ASP A 26 3.72 -7.67 -6.12
N LEU A 27 4.66 -7.73 -5.17
CA LEU A 27 4.45 -8.42 -3.90
C LEU A 27 3.40 -7.69 -3.04
N GLU A 28 3.45 -6.37 -2.96
CA GLU A 28 2.46 -5.59 -2.22
C GLU A 28 1.05 -5.81 -2.78
N HIS A 29 0.91 -5.78 -4.10
CA HIS A 29 -0.36 -6.03 -4.77
C HIS A 29 -0.88 -7.45 -4.48
N LEU A 30 -0.02 -8.47 -4.59
CA LEU A 30 -0.36 -9.85 -4.27
C LEU A 30 -0.85 -10.01 -2.82
N LEU A 31 -0.18 -9.36 -1.87
CA LEU A 31 -0.58 -9.40 -0.45
C LEU A 31 -1.93 -8.71 -0.21
N GLN A 32 -2.24 -7.65 -0.95
CA GLN A 32 -3.54 -6.99 -0.91
C GLN A 32 -4.64 -7.89 -1.50
N GLU A 33 -4.38 -8.56 -2.63
CA GLU A 33 -5.32 -9.54 -3.21
C GLU A 33 -5.60 -10.69 -2.24
N PHE A 34 -4.56 -11.25 -1.61
CA PHE A 34 -4.74 -12.28 -0.60
C PHE A 34 -5.54 -11.78 0.61
N THR A 35 -5.38 -10.52 1.01
CA THR A 35 -6.19 -9.93 2.09
C THR A 35 -7.67 -9.90 1.74
N ILE A 36 -8.02 -9.57 0.50
CA ILE A 36 -9.41 -9.57 0.00
C ILE A 36 -9.98 -10.99 0.00
N GLU A 37 -9.22 -11.94 -0.55
CA GLU A 37 -9.64 -13.35 -0.62
C GLU A 37 -9.83 -13.94 0.79
N MET A 38 -8.87 -13.73 1.70
CA MET A 38 -8.96 -14.20 3.09
C MET A 38 -10.16 -13.60 3.82
N ARG A 39 -10.54 -12.35 3.54
CA ARG A 39 -11.77 -11.75 4.10
C ARG A 39 -13.03 -12.46 3.59
N ALA A 40 -13.09 -12.78 2.29
CA ALA A 40 -14.20 -13.53 1.73
C ALA A 40 -14.32 -14.93 2.35
N GLN A 41 -13.19 -15.62 2.55
CA GLN A 41 -13.14 -16.92 3.21
C GLN A 41 -13.53 -16.84 4.69
N PHE A 42 -13.10 -15.79 5.40
CA PHE A 42 -13.49 -15.54 6.78
C PHE A 42 -15.03 -15.41 6.90
N ASP A 43 -15.64 -14.64 6.01
CA ASP A 43 -17.10 -14.49 5.99
C ASP A 43 -17.81 -15.81 5.65
N LEU A 44 -17.24 -16.63 4.76
CA LEU A 44 -17.74 -17.97 4.47
C LEU A 44 -17.73 -18.86 5.72
N PHE A 45 -16.59 -18.98 6.42
CA PHE A 45 -16.51 -19.81 7.62
C PHE A 45 -17.38 -19.29 8.76
N ARG A 46 -17.56 -17.97 8.88
CA ARG A 46 -18.54 -17.41 9.83
C ARG A 46 -19.96 -17.86 9.54
N ARG A 47 -20.36 -17.87 8.26
CA ARG A 47 -21.68 -18.36 7.85
C ARG A 47 -21.82 -19.87 8.09
N LEU A 48 -20.79 -20.66 7.76
CA LEU A 48 -20.79 -22.10 8.02
C LEU A 48 -20.95 -22.41 9.51
N ARG A 49 -20.21 -21.69 10.37
CA ARG A 49 -20.31 -21.84 11.82
C ARG A 49 -21.73 -21.53 12.32
N ALA A 50 -22.31 -20.40 11.90
CA ALA A 50 -23.67 -20.03 12.29
C ALA A 50 -24.72 -21.04 11.78
N GLY A 51 -24.54 -21.55 10.57
CA GLY A 51 -25.38 -22.63 10.02
C GLY A 51 -25.31 -23.90 10.88
N ALA A 52 -24.12 -24.34 11.24
CA ALA A 52 -23.93 -25.49 12.10
C ALA A 52 -24.47 -25.27 13.53
N GLU A 53 -24.31 -24.07 14.10
CA GLU A 53 -24.92 -23.69 15.38
C GLU A 53 -26.45 -23.85 15.35
N SER A 54 -27.10 -23.47 14.25
CA SER A 54 -28.56 -23.60 14.11
C SER A 54 -29.08 -25.04 14.01
N LEU A 55 -28.20 -25.99 13.67
CA LEU A 55 -28.54 -27.41 13.56
C LEU A 55 -28.52 -28.15 14.90
N ILE A 56 -28.05 -27.52 15.99
CA ILE A 56 -27.96 -28.18 17.30
C ILE A 56 -29.34 -28.26 17.97
N ASP A 57 -30.17 -27.24 17.81
CA ASP A 57 -31.47 -27.17 18.50
C ASP A 57 -32.48 -28.13 17.87
N GLY A 58 -32.88 -29.15 18.65
CA GLY A 58 -33.87 -30.14 18.23
C GLY A 58 -33.32 -31.30 17.37
N ALA A 59 -32.00 -31.36 17.15
CA ALA A 59 -31.36 -32.47 16.47
C ALA A 59 -31.21 -33.71 17.34
N ASP A 60 -31.13 -34.87 16.70
CA ASP A 60 -30.68 -36.09 17.36
C ASP A 60 -29.19 -36.01 17.75
N GLU A 61 -28.75 -36.92 18.62
CA GLU A 61 -27.39 -36.91 19.15
C GLU A 61 -26.32 -37.04 18.05
N ALA A 62 -26.60 -37.78 16.98
CA ALA A 62 -25.64 -37.98 15.89
C ALA A 62 -25.47 -36.69 15.06
N LEU A 63 -26.57 -36.04 14.72
CA LEU A 63 -26.59 -34.75 14.03
C LEU A 63 -26.00 -33.63 14.89
N ALA A 64 -26.34 -33.58 16.18
CA ALA A 64 -25.78 -32.61 17.11
C ALA A 64 -24.25 -32.78 17.26
N LYS A 65 -23.76 -34.02 17.27
CA LYS A 65 -22.32 -34.31 17.28
C LYS A 65 -21.62 -33.84 16.00
N LEU A 66 -22.22 -34.08 14.83
CA LEU A 66 -21.68 -33.61 13.56
C LEU A 66 -21.63 -32.07 13.52
N ALA A 67 -22.72 -31.40 13.90
CA ALA A 67 -22.78 -29.95 13.96
C ALA A 67 -21.69 -29.34 14.86
N ARG A 68 -21.42 -29.94 16.04
CA ARG A 68 -20.32 -29.51 16.91
C ARG A 68 -18.93 -29.67 16.27
N ALA A 69 -18.73 -30.73 15.49
CA ALA A 69 -17.48 -30.93 14.75
C ALA A 69 -17.30 -29.86 13.67
N ASP A 70 -18.36 -29.51 12.94
CA ASP A 70 -18.33 -28.45 11.92
C ASP A 70 -18.08 -27.07 12.53
N ILE A 71 -18.71 -26.76 13.67
CA ILE A 71 -18.45 -25.52 14.43
C ILE A 71 -16.97 -25.41 14.81
N LYS A 72 -16.39 -26.51 15.28
CA LYS A 72 -14.98 -26.55 15.65
C LYS A 72 -14.09 -26.33 14.43
N ALA A 73 -14.31 -27.06 13.34
CA ALA A 73 -13.54 -26.92 12.11
C ALA A 73 -13.60 -25.48 11.55
N ALA A 74 -14.81 -24.89 11.51
CA ALA A 74 -14.99 -23.50 11.09
C ALA A 74 -14.27 -22.51 12.01
N THR A 75 -14.28 -22.75 13.33
CA THR A 75 -13.59 -21.90 14.31
C THR A 75 -12.06 -21.98 14.16
N ASP A 76 -11.53 -23.19 13.96
CA ASP A 76 -10.09 -23.41 13.76
C ASP A 76 -9.63 -22.75 12.44
N ALA A 77 -10.43 -22.83 11.37
CA ALA A 77 -10.18 -22.14 10.10
C ALA A 77 -10.21 -20.61 10.24
N ILE A 78 -11.20 -20.06 10.95
CA ILE A 78 -11.29 -18.63 11.25
C ILE A 78 -10.03 -18.14 11.98
N ALA A 79 -9.58 -18.89 13.00
CA ALA A 79 -8.38 -18.52 13.76
C ALA A 79 -7.11 -18.53 12.89
N LEU A 80 -6.99 -19.50 11.98
CA LEU A 80 -5.89 -19.55 11.02
C LEU A 80 -5.92 -18.34 10.07
N ILE A 81 -7.08 -17.98 9.53
CA ILE A 81 -7.24 -16.82 8.65
C ILE A 81 -6.83 -15.54 9.37
N VAL A 82 -7.30 -15.31 10.60
CA VAL A 82 -6.93 -14.11 11.38
C VAL A 82 -5.42 -14.02 11.56
N ARG A 83 -4.76 -15.13 11.94
CA ARG A 83 -3.30 -15.18 12.09
C ARG A 83 -2.57 -14.89 10.78
N THR A 84 -3.09 -15.37 9.66
CA THR A 84 -2.52 -15.10 8.33
C THR A 84 -2.68 -13.62 7.97
N LEU A 85 -3.84 -13.02 8.22
CA LEU A 85 -4.08 -11.58 8.00
C LEU A 85 -3.16 -10.71 8.86
N GLU A 86 -2.91 -11.08 10.12
CA GLU A 86 -1.94 -10.40 10.99
C GLU A 86 -0.51 -10.45 10.41
N LYS A 87 -0.10 -11.61 9.86
CA LYS A 87 1.19 -11.74 9.18
C LYS A 87 1.27 -10.88 7.91
N ILE A 88 0.21 -10.84 7.12
CA ILE A 88 0.16 -10.00 5.92
C ILE A 88 0.27 -8.51 6.30
N ASP A 89 -0.45 -8.06 7.33
CA ASP A 89 -0.35 -6.67 7.82
C ASP A 89 1.09 -6.34 8.26
N ALA A 90 1.73 -7.24 9.00
CA ALA A 90 3.12 -7.06 9.41
C ALA A 90 4.08 -6.94 8.21
N LEU A 91 3.89 -7.76 7.17
CA LEU A 91 4.68 -7.72 5.94
C LEU A 91 4.46 -6.43 5.16
N LEU A 92 3.22 -5.98 4.97
CA LEU A 92 2.92 -4.72 4.28
C LEU A 92 3.54 -3.52 4.99
N ARG A 93 3.45 -3.47 6.32
CA ARG A 93 4.12 -2.43 7.12
C ARG A 93 5.64 -2.49 6.98
N GLN A 94 6.22 -3.68 6.80
CA GLN A 94 7.65 -3.82 6.60
C GLN A 94 8.08 -3.36 5.22
N LEU A 95 7.36 -3.72 4.16
CA LEU A 95 7.63 -3.25 2.80
C LEU A 95 7.62 -1.72 2.71
N GLU A 96 6.66 -1.07 3.38
CA GLU A 96 6.60 0.39 3.41
C GLU A 96 7.80 1.01 4.15
N ARG A 97 8.23 0.42 5.27
CA ARG A 97 9.47 0.87 5.94
C ARG A 97 10.69 0.68 5.05
N ASP A 98 10.82 -0.49 4.42
CA ASP A 98 11.95 -0.80 3.56
C ASP A 98 12.02 0.16 2.36
N ARG A 99 10.87 0.60 1.83
CA ARG A 99 10.76 1.62 0.78
C ARG A 99 11.28 2.98 1.28
N LEU A 100 10.82 3.44 2.44
CA LEU A 100 11.24 4.71 3.04
C LEU A 100 12.75 4.70 3.37
N ASP A 101 13.25 3.63 3.96
CA ASP A 101 14.67 3.46 4.28
C ASP A 101 15.53 3.43 3.01
N ALA A 102 15.01 2.91 1.89
CA ALA A 102 15.70 2.95 0.60
C ALA A 102 15.74 4.38 0.02
N GLU A 103 14.65 5.14 0.13
CA GLU A 103 14.60 6.55 -0.28
C GLU A 103 15.54 7.42 0.55
N GLU A 104 15.60 7.22 1.86
CA GLU A 104 16.53 7.92 2.75
C GLU A 104 17.98 7.61 2.37
N ARG A 105 18.34 6.33 2.19
CA ARG A 105 19.68 5.94 1.73
C ARG A 105 20.06 6.55 0.38
N LEU A 106 19.10 6.68 -0.55
CA LEU A 106 19.34 7.35 -1.83
C LEU A 106 19.60 8.85 -1.64
N LEU A 107 18.89 9.49 -0.72
CA LEU A 107 19.10 10.90 -0.40
C LEU A 107 20.44 11.13 0.31
N GLU A 108 20.81 10.27 1.26
CA GLU A 108 22.10 10.32 1.95
C GLU A 108 23.27 10.09 0.99
N ALA A 109 23.12 9.16 0.03
CA ALA A 109 24.11 8.91 -1.00
C ALA A 109 24.27 10.09 -1.97
N ARG A 110 23.23 10.93 -2.13
CA ARG A 110 23.33 12.19 -2.87
C ARG A 110 24.05 13.22 -1.99
N GLY A 111 25.36 13.36 -2.23
CA GLY A 111 26.20 14.28 -1.48
C GLY A 111 25.59 15.69 -1.39
N PRO A 112 25.67 16.36 -0.21
CA PRO A 112 24.94 17.60 0.08
C PRO A 112 25.23 18.74 -0.92
N GLU A 113 26.42 18.75 -1.50
CA GLU A 113 26.80 19.75 -2.53
C GLU A 113 26.05 19.57 -3.85
N ILE A 114 25.69 18.33 -4.23
CA ILE A 114 24.89 18.06 -5.43
C ILE A 114 23.47 18.59 -5.22
N LEU A 115 22.87 18.29 -4.07
CA LEU A 115 21.53 18.76 -3.72
C LEU A 115 21.47 20.30 -3.67
N ARG A 116 22.51 20.92 -3.08
CA ARG A 116 22.63 22.38 -3.07
C ARG A 116 22.69 22.96 -4.48
N GLY A 117 23.50 22.37 -5.37
CA GLY A 117 23.59 22.79 -6.76
C GLY A 117 22.26 22.66 -7.52
N GLU A 118 21.52 21.57 -7.31
CA GLU A 118 20.18 21.37 -7.90
C GLU A 118 19.18 22.43 -7.43
N VAL A 119 19.18 22.75 -6.12
CA VAL A 119 18.33 23.81 -5.56
C VAL A 119 18.71 25.19 -6.09
N GLU A 120 20.00 25.51 -6.14
CA GLU A 120 20.49 26.77 -6.70
C GLU A 120 20.06 26.92 -8.17
N ALA A 121 20.19 25.87 -8.98
CA ALA A 121 19.74 25.87 -10.38
C ALA A 121 18.21 26.07 -10.51
N LEU A 122 17.42 25.43 -9.66
CA LEU A 122 15.96 25.60 -9.64
C LEU A 122 15.56 27.05 -9.28
N ILE A 123 16.24 27.64 -8.30
CA ILE A 123 16.01 29.03 -7.89
C ILE A 123 16.33 29.97 -9.06
N VAL A 124 17.48 29.79 -9.72
CA VAL A 124 17.88 30.60 -10.87
C VAL A 124 16.81 30.54 -11.97
N ALA A 125 16.41 29.34 -12.37
CA ALA A 125 15.39 29.16 -13.41
C ALA A 125 14.05 29.84 -13.04
N ARG A 126 13.64 29.75 -11.77
CA ARG A 126 12.40 30.38 -11.28
C ARG A 126 12.49 31.91 -11.27
N VAL A 127 13.64 32.45 -10.89
CA VAL A 127 13.91 33.90 -10.89
C VAL A 127 13.94 34.42 -12.31
N GLU A 128 14.63 33.76 -13.23
CA GLU A 128 14.68 34.13 -14.64
C GLU A 128 13.29 34.19 -15.27
N ALA A 129 12.47 33.15 -15.05
CA ALA A 129 11.08 33.14 -15.52
C ALA A 129 10.25 34.31 -14.95
N ALA A 130 10.37 34.57 -13.63
CA ALA A 130 9.64 35.66 -13.00
C ALA A 130 10.12 37.05 -13.45
N VAL A 131 11.42 37.21 -13.73
CA VAL A 131 11.99 38.44 -14.26
C VAL A 131 11.53 38.66 -15.70
N ALA A 132 11.59 37.64 -16.55
CA ALA A 132 11.11 37.73 -17.93
C ALA A 132 9.64 38.17 -17.98
N GLU A 133 8.78 37.53 -17.18
CA GLU A 133 7.36 37.87 -17.10
C GLU A 133 7.13 39.32 -16.64
N ARG A 134 7.89 39.81 -15.65
CA ARG A 134 7.82 41.20 -15.20
C ARG A 134 8.32 42.18 -16.26
N LEU A 135 9.36 41.81 -16.99
CA LEU A 135 9.95 42.66 -18.03
C LEU A 135 8.99 42.79 -19.22
N GLU A 136 8.37 41.69 -19.65
CA GLU A 136 7.33 41.69 -20.68
C GLU A 136 6.16 42.60 -20.28
N ARG A 137 5.68 42.48 -19.04
CA ARG A 137 4.61 43.35 -18.52
C ARG A 137 5.01 44.82 -18.49
N ALA A 138 6.23 45.14 -18.05
CA ALA A 138 6.72 46.51 -18.00
C ALA A 138 6.90 47.11 -19.41
N VAL A 139 7.41 46.33 -20.36
CA VAL A 139 7.55 46.75 -21.77
C VAL A 139 6.18 46.98 -22.40
N ALA A 140 5.23 46.07 -22.19
CA ALA A 140 3.86 46.23 -22.70
C ALA A 140 3.19 47.50 -22.15
N ALA A 141 3.30 47.75 -20.84
CA ALA A 141 2.78 48.97 -20.23
C ALA A 141 3.43 50.23 -20.83
N ARG A 142 4.75 50.22 -21.02
CA ARG A 142 5.47 51.37 -21.59
C ARG A 142 5.12 51.62 -23.05
N MET A 143 4.92 50.57 -23.84
CA MET A 143 4.47 50.70 -25.23
C MET A 143 3.06 51.29 -25.31
N ALA A 144 2.15 50.87 -24.42
CA ALA A 144 0.79 51.41 -24.34
C ALA A 144 0.80 52.93 -24.07
N GLU A 145 1.58 53.38 -23.07
CA GLU A 145 1.74 54.82 -22.75
C GLU A 145 2.28 55.64 -23.93
N VAL A 146 3.21 55.07 -24.71
CA VAL A 146 3.80 55.74 -25.88
C VAL A 146 2.79 55.83 -27.03
N SER A 147 1.97 54.79 -27.26
CA SER A 147 0.90 54.84 -28.26
C SER A 147 -0.20 55.85 -27.90
N GLU A 148 -0.64 55.91 -26.65
CA GLU A 148 -1.63 56.90 -26.19
C GLU A 148 -1.11 58.34 -26.35
N SER A 149 0.17 58.56 -26.08
CA SER A 149 0.82 59.86 -26.27
C SER A 149 0.96 60.27 -27.75
N ALA A 150 0.99 59.30 -28.67
CA ALA A 150 1.06 59.54 -30.11
C ALA A 150 -0.32 59.86 -30.72
N GLU A 151 -1.40 59.27 -30.19
CA GLU A 151 -2.77 59.56 -30.61
C GLU A 151 -3.30 60.92 -30.11
N GLY A 152 -2.78 61.42 -28.98
CA GLY A 152 -3.19 62.72 -28.40
C GLY A 152 -2.64 63.98 -29.09
N ARG A 153 -1.92 63.87 -30.21
CA ARG A 153 -1.26 65.00 -30.91
C ARG A 153 -1.78 65.20 -32.34
N GLY A 154 -3.09 65.31 -32.50
CA GLY A 154 -3.73 65.89 -33.69
C GLY A 154 -4.29 67.28 -33.35
N PRO A 155 -3.78 68.40 -33.92
CA PRO A 155 -4.40 69.73 -33.77
C PRO A 155 -5.66 69.86 -34.66
N PRO A 156 -6.54 70.84 -34.37
CA PRO A 156 -7.99 70.80 -34.55
C PRO A 156 -8.50 70.92 -35.99
#